data_AF-X1VMV9-F1
#
_entry.id   AF-X1VMV9-F1
#
_cell.length_a   1.000
_cell.length_b   1.000
_cell.length_c   1.000
_cell.angle_alpha   90.00
_cell.angle_beta   90.00
_cell.angle_gamma   90.00
#
_symmetry.space_group_name_H-M   'P 1'
#
loop_
_entity.id
_entity.type
_entity.pdbx_description
1 polymer ?
#
loop_
_entity_poly.entity_id
_entity_poly.type
_entity_poly.pdbx_seq_one_letter_code
_entity_poly.pdbx_strand_id
1 'polypeptide(L)'
;VLWPEDLPGAETQPEPEPTEETRGFIDMDWLEEQLKTLQAKVPKAWSEKNLLSYIKTTYKVEAKTVLEAVAKLDKGAASHFAKRVQETLQMI
;
A
#
# COMPACT_ATOMS: atom_id res chain seq x y z
N VAL A 1 54.12 13.13 7.31
CA VAL A 1 52.69 13.00 7.69
C VAL A 1 52.09 11.98 6.74
N LEU A 2 51.88 10.77 7.22
CA LEU A 2 51.20 9.66 6.52
C LEU A 2 49.88 9.49 7.28
N TRP A 3 48.77 9.93 6.69
CA TRP A 3 47.45 9.61 7.24
C TRP A 3 47.00 8.24 6.70
N PRO A 4 46.54 7.32 7.57
CA PRO A 4 45.82 6.12 7.14
C PRO A 4 44.35 6.48 6.95
N GLU A 5 43.87 6.46 5.71
CA GLU A 5 42.44 6.60 5.43
C GLU A 5 41.76 5.23 5.56
N ASP A 6 41.05 5.12 6.68
CA ASP A 6 39.72 4.55 6.85
C ASP A 6 39.31 3.34 5.99
N LEU A 7 39.13 2.22 6.70
CA LEU A 7 38.29 1.09 6.33
C LEU A 7 36.85 1.56 6.08
N PRO A 8 36.23 1.25 4.93
CA PRO A 8 34.78 1.37 4.83
C PRO A 8 34.15 0.21 5.61
N GLY A 9 33.60 0.55 6.77
CA GLY A 9 32.72 -0.30 7.53
C GLY A 9 31.37 -0.53 6.85
N ALA A 10 30.72 -1.59 7.32
CA ALA A 10 29.30 -1.88 7.19
C ALA A 10 28.77 -2.02 5.75
N GLU A 11 28.75 -3.26 5.28
CA GLU A 11 27.75 -3.74 4.31
C GLU A 11 26.35 -3.52 4.91
N THR A 12 25.85 -2.30 4.77
CA THR A 12 24.42 -2.02 4.89
C THR A 12 23.81 -2.59 3.64
N GLN A 13 23.24 -3.79 3.78
CA GLN A 13 22.38 -4.41 2.79
C GLN A 13 21.39 -3.34 2.30
N PRO A 14 21.39 -2.95 1.01
CA PRO A 14 20.36 -2.08 0.52
C PRO A 14 19.05 -2.86 0.60
N GLU A 15 18.17 -2.42 1.49
CA GLU A 15 16.75 -2.74 1.41
C GLU A 15 16.33 -2.42 -0.04
N PRO A 16 15.71 -3.37 -0.76
CA PRO A 16 15.47 -3.19 -2.19
C PRO A 16 14.62 -1.94 -2.40
N GLU A 17 15.21 -0.94 -3.06
CA GLU A 17 14.47 0.22 -3.53
C GLU A 17 13.33 -0.29 -4.44
N PRO A 18 12.07 0.13 -4.23
CA PRO A 18 10.98 -0.29 -5.08
C PRO A 18 11.28 0.15 -6.52
N THR A 19 11.54 -0.82 -7.39
CA THR A 19 11.83 -0.61 -8.80
C THR A 19 10.70 0.18 -9.44
N GLU A 20 11.02 1.18 -10.28
CA GLU A 20 10.02 2.09 -10.86
C GLU A 20 8.93 1.38 -11.70
N GLU A 21 9.10 0.10 -11.99
CA GLU A 21 8.15 -0.79 -12.67
C GLU A 21 6.99 -1.26 -11.77
N THR A 22 7.18 -1.28 -10.44
CA THR A 22 6.09 -1.56 -9.48
C THR A 22 5.38 -0.32 -8.98
N ARG A 23 5.81 0.89 -9.38
CA ARG A 23 5.08 2.15 -9.13
C ARG A 23 3.75 2.09 -9.88
N GLY A 24 2.71 1.55 -9.25
CA GLY A 24 1.41 1.30 -9.85
C GLY A 24 0.73 0.03 -9.38
N PHE A 25 1.51 -0.90 -8.84
CA PHE A 25 0.98 -2.02 -8.07
C PHE A 25 0.95 -1.60 -6.60
N ILE A 26 -0.20 -1.79 -5.96
CA ILE A 26 -0.28 -1.65 -4.51
C ILE A 26 0.44 -2.86 -3.90
N ASP A 27 1.32 -2.60 -2.94
CA ASP A 27 1.84 -3.64 -2.05
C ASP A 27 0.66 -4.26 -1.28
N MET A 28 0.35 -5.53 -1.58
CA MET A 28 -0.83 -6.21 -1.05
C MET A 28 -0.67 -6.59 0.41
N ASP A 29 0.55 -6.90 0.87
CA ASP A 29 0.84 -7.20 2.26
C ASP A 29 0.67 -5.94 3.12
N TRP A 30 1.29 -4.82 2.69
CA TRP A 30 1.09 -3.51 3.32
C TRP A 30 -0.40 -3.14 3.33
N LEU A 31 -1.10 -3.30 2.19
CA LEU A 31 -2.51 -2.95 2.11
C LEU A 31 -3.35 -3.74 3.10
N GLU A 32 -3.11 -5.05 3.23
CA GLU A 32 -3.84 -5.89 4.18
C GLU A 32 -3.66 -5.39 5.62
N GLU A 33 -2.42 -5.06 6.02
CA GLU A 33 -2.13 -4.52 7.36
C GLU A 33 -2.81 -3.16 7.60
N GLN A 34 -2.77 -2.27 6.61
CA GLN A 34 -3.40 -0.97 6.70
C GLN A 34 -4.93 -1.09 6.77
N LEU A 35 -5.53 -1.99 5.99
CA LEU A 35 -6.96 -2.23 6.02
C LEU A 35 -7.40 -2.82 7.36
N LYS A 36 -6.63 -3.74 7.96
CA LYS A 36 -6.90 -4.25 9.32
C LYS A 36 -6.90 -3.10 10.35
N THR A 37 -5.93 -2.20 10.26
CA THR A 37 -5.83 -1.02 11.13
C THR A 37 -7.04 -0.10 10.96
N LEU A 38 -7.43 0.19 9.73
CA LEU A 38 -8.58 1.04 9.42
C LEU A 38 -9.90 0.40 9.85
N GLN A 39 -10.05 -0.91 9.68
CA GLN A 39 -11.21 -1.65 10.16
C GLN A 39 -11.29 -1.66 11.68
N ALA A 40 -10.17 -1.74 12.39
CA ALA A 40 -10.14 -1.68 13.85
C ALA A 40 -10.50 -0.29 14.38
N LYS A 41 -9.96 0.78 13.79
CA LYS A 41 -10.18 2.16 14.23
C LYS A 41 -11.50 2.76 13.72
N VAL A 42 -11.91 2.43 12.51
CA VAL A 42 -13.08 3.01 11.82
C VAL A 42 -13.98 1.93 11.19
N PRO A 43 -14.49 0.96 11.99
CA PRO A 43 -15.15 -0.25 11.50
C PRO A 43 -16.40 0.02 10.66
N LYS A 44 -17.13 1.11 10.94
CA LYS A 44 -18.35 1.44 10.19
C LYS A 44 -18.05 1.87 8.76
N ALA A 45 -17.08 2.77 8.56
CA ALA A 45 -16.76 3.29 7.23
C ALA A 45 -15.87 2.33 6.43
N TRP A 46 -14.97 1.61 7.11
CA TRP A 46 -13.95 0.75 6.49
C TRP A 46 -14.28 -0.74 6.56
N SER A 47 -15.51 -1.13 6.91
CA SER A 47 -15.93 -2.53 6.84
C SER A 47 -15.72 -3.12 5.44
N GLU A 48 -15.45 -4.43 5.38
CA GLU A 48 -15.19 -5.14 4.12
C GLU A 48 -16.31 -4.93 3.08
N LYS A 49 -17.58 -4.97 3.50
CA LYS A 49 -18.74 -4.73 2.63
C LYS A 49 -18.70 -3.32 2.02
N ASN A 50 -18.38 -2.30 2.82
CA ASN A 50 -18.35 -0.92 2.36
C ASN A 50 -17.15 -0.67 1.44
N LEU A 51 -15.98 -1.20 1.79
CA LEU A 51 -14.79 -1.16 0.95
C LEU A 51 -15.02 -1.84 -0.40
N LEU A 52 -15.56 -3.05 -0.38
CA LEU A 52 -15.83 -3.80 -1.60
C LEU A 52 -16.85 -3.07 -2.47
N SER A 53 -17.95 -2.58 -1.88
CA SER A 53 -18.93 -1.78 -2.63
C SER A 53 -18.29 -0.52 -3.21
N TYR A 54 -17.47 0.18 -2.44
CA TYR A 54 -16.77 1.39 -2.87
C TYR A 54 -15.83 1.11 -4.05
N ILE A 55 -15.02 0.05 -3.98
CA ILE A 55 -14.06 -0.31 -5.05
C ILE A 55 -14.82 -0.72 -6.31
N LYS A 56 -15.85 -1.57 -6.18
CA LYS A 56 -16.68 -2.00 -7.31
C LYS A 56 -17.38 -0.83 -8.00
N THR A 57 -17.95 0.11 -7.25
CA THR A 57 -18.64 1.26 -7.82
C THR A 57 -17.68 2.31 -8.39
N THR A 58 -16.58 2.59 -7.70
CA THR A 58 -15.63 3.64 -8.10
C THR A 58 -14.79 3.23 -9.30
N TYR A 59 -14.28 2.00 -9.28
CA TYR A 59 -13.34 1.51 -10.29
C TYR A 59 -13.98 0.53 -11.28
N LYS A 60 -15.29 0.25 -11.14
CA LYS A 60 -16.06 -0.62 -12.04
C LYS A 60 -15.47 -2.02 -12.20
N VAL A 61 -14.89 -2.55 -11.13
CA VAL A 61 -14.34 -3.92 -11.09
C VAL A 61 -15.34 -4.89 -10.47
N GLU A 62 -15.33 -6.14 -10.93
CA GLU A 62 -16.08 -7.23 -10.31
C GLU A 62 -15.15 -8.12 -9.48
N ALA A 63 -15.49 -8.30 -8.20
CA ALA A 63 -14.72 -9.11 -7.26
C ALA A 63 -15.61 -9.53 -6.08
N LYS A 64 -15.15 -10.57 -5.36
CA LYS A 64 -15.81 -11.10 -4.16
C LYS A 64 -15.19 -10.59 -2.87
N THR A 65 -13.90 -10.23 -2.89
CA THR A 65 -13.18 -9.69 -1.73
C THR A 65 -12.51 -8.36 -2.06
N VAL A 66 -12.17 -7.57 -1.04
CA VAL A 66 -11.47 -6.29 -1.20
C VAL A 66 -10.11 -6.50 -1.88
N LEU A 67 -9.33 -7.49 -1.44
CA LEU A 67 -8.01 -7.77 -2.01
C LEU A 67 -8.11 -8.22 -3.47
N GLU A 68 -9.08 -9.07 -3.82
CA GLU A 68 -9.33 -9.46 -5.21
C GLU A 68 -9.72 -8.25 -6.07
N ALA A 69 -10.52 -7.34 -5.53
CA ALA A 69 -10.92 -6.13 -6.23
C ALA A 69 -9.73 -5.21 -6.49
N VAL A 70 -8.83 -5.08 -5.51
CA VAL A 70 -7.63 -4.24 -5.60
C VAL A 70 -6.60 -4.82 -6.55
N ALA A 71 -6.43 -6.15 -6.55
CA ALA A 71 -5.56 -6.85 -7.50
C ALA A 71 -5.97 -6.67 -8.97
N LYS A 72 -7.24 -6.33 -9.24
CA LYS A 72 -7.77 -6.04 -10.58
C LYS A 72 -7.69 -4.57 -10.96
N LEU A 73 -7.20 -3.69 -10.08
CA LEU A 73 -7.10 -2.26 -10.37
C LEU A 73 -5.92 -1.96 -11.27
N ASP A 74 -6.15 -1.12 -12.28
CA ASP A 74 -5.07 -0.51 -13.05
C ASP A 74 -4.24 0.43 -12.18
N LYS A 75 -3.00 0.71 -12.62
CA LYS A 75 -2.02 1.56 -11.93
C LYS A 75 -2.56 2.86 -11.35
N GLY A 76 -3.41 3.58 -12.11
CA GLY A 76 -4.03 4.82 -11.65
C GLY A 76 -5.05 4.61 -10.53
N ALA A 77 -5.92 3.60 -10.68
CA ALA A 77 -6.94 3.26 -9.70
C ALA A 77 -6.33 2.71 -8.42
N ALA A 78 -5.31 1.87 -8.55
CA ALA A 78 -4.54 1.32 -7.45
C ALA A 78 -3.82 2.45 -6.67
N SER A 79 -3.10 3.34 -7.36
CA SER A 79 -2.45 4.50 -6.72
C SER A 79 -3.46 5.42 -6.01
N HIS A 80 -4.62 5.67 -6.62
CA HIS A 80 -5.68 6.47 -6.02
C HIS A 80 -6.26 5.79 -4.76
N PHE A 81 -6.48 4.48 -4.79
CA PHE A 81 -6.97 3.73 -3.64
C PHE A 81 -5.97 3.73 -2.48
N ALA A 82 -4.69 3.43 -2.75
CA ALA A 82 -3.64 3.46 -1.73
C ALA A 82 -3.47 4.85 -1.11
N LYS A 83 -3.52 5.91 -1.92
CA LYS A 83 -3.49 7.28 -1.41
C LYS A 83 -4.64 7.54 -0.43
N ARG A 84 -5.85 7.07 -0.75
CA ARG A 84 -7.03 7.20 0.12
C ARG A 84 -6.88 6.47 1.45
N VAL A 85 -6.31 5.26 1.41
CA VAL A 85 -5.96 4.46 2.59
C VAL A 85 -4.97 5.24 3.46
N GLN A 86 -3.88 5.71 2.88
CA GLN A 86 -2.82 6.44 3.57
C GLN A 86 -3.31 7.77 4.18
N GLU A 87 -4.06 8.57 3.43
CA GLU A 87 -4.63 9.83 3.91
C GLU A 87 -5.56 9.61 5.10
N THR A 88 -6.37 8.56 5.05
CA THR A 88 -7.28 8.26 6.16
C THR A 88 -6.53 7.83 7.41
N LEU A 89 -5.48 7.04 7.26
CA LEU A 89 -4.63 6.64 8.38
C LEU A 89 -3.94 7.83 9.05
N GLN A 90 -3.59 8.87 8.29
CA GLN A 90 -2.99 10.10 8.85
C GLN A 90 -4.00 10.94 9.65
N MET A 91 -5.30 10.72 9.47
CA MET A 91 -6.36 11.46 10.16
C MET A 91 -6.83 10.80 11.46
N ILE A 92 -6.33 9.61 11.82
CA ILE A 92 -6.82 8.78 12.93
C ILE A 92 -5.75 8.30 13.91
#